data_AF-E3H578-F1
#
_entry.id   AF-E3H578-F1
#
_cell.length_a   1.000
_cell.length_b   1.000
_cell.length_c   1.000
_cell.angle_alpha   90.00
_cell.angle_beta   90.00
_cell.angle_gamma   90.00
#
_symmetry.space_group_name_H-M   'P 1'
#
loop_
_entity.id
_entity.type
_entity.pdbx_description
1 polymer ?
#
loop_
_entity_poly.entity_id
_entity_poly.type
_entity_poly.pdbx_seq_one_letter_code
_entity_poly.pdbx_strand_id
1 'polypeptide(L)'
;MVVPFVMAGVLMALAFGAHIFVGTRETLSLRPVAHPANTENMVRVPANHTELSRHWTQAMCAFQLVSIDLLLITIVTFLLAFTDLLPAKREIGLFIAAYLGAWGFVWLVQLAAVKVERRTYYMLGQWMLFFLCAALMVWGSLAL
;
A
#
# COMPACT_ATOMS: atom_id res chain seq x y z
N MET A 1 1.35 -27.29 -4.27
CA MET A 1 0.57 -26.07 -3.94
C MET A 1 0.75 -25.77 -2.48
N VAL A 2 1.27 -24.59 -2.13
CA VAL A 2 1.51 -24.19 -0.74
C VAL A 2 0.33 -23.33 -0.30
N VAL A 3 -0.62 -23.93 0.41
CA VAL A 3 -1.90 -23.27 0.80
C VAL A 3 -1.69 -21.90 1.48
N PRO A 4 -0.72 -21.72 2.39
CA PRO A 4 -0.45 -20.40 2.98
C PRO A 4 -0.08 -19.31 1.96
N PHE A 5 0.67 -19.63 0.91
CA PHE A 5 1.01 -18.66 -0.14
C PHE A 5 -0.22 -18.27 -0.97
N VAL A 6 -1.12 -19.21 -1.25
CA VAL A 6 -2.37 -18.90 -1.94
C VAL A 6 -3.21 -17.93 -1.11
N MET A 7 -3.36 -18.19 0.19
CA MET A 7 -4.10 -17.30 1.09
C MET A 7 -3.48 -15.89 1.14
N ALA A 8 -2.16 -15.79 1.31
CA ALA A 8 -1.44 -14.51 1.29
C ALA A 8 -1.65 -13.77 -0.03
N GLY A 9 -1.48 -14.46 -1.16
CA GLY A 9 -1.67 -13.90 -2.50
C GLY A 9 -3.08 -13.37 -2.73
N VAL A 10 -4.12 -14.10 -2.31
CA VAL A 10 -5.52 -13.65 -2.41
C VAL A 10 -5.76 -12.40 -1.56
N LEU A 11 -5.27 -12.38 -0.32
CA LEU A 11 -5.40 -11.22 0.56
C LEU A 11 -4.73 -9.98 -0.03
N MET A 12 -3.52 -10.12 -0.58
CA MET A 12 -2.79 -9.04 -1.23
C MET A 12 -3.47 -8.58 -2.53
N ALA A 13 -4.04 -9.50 -3.32
CA ALA A 13 -4.82 -9.17 -4.52
C ALA A 13 -6.08 -8.36 -4.19
N LEU A 14 -6.82 -8.76 -3.15
CA LEU A 14 -7.98 -8.01 -2.66
C LEU A 14 -7.59 -6.62 -2.17
N ALA A 15 -6.48 -6.53 -1.44
CA ALA A 15 -5.94 -5.26 -0.97
C ALA A 15 -5.51 -4.35 -2.11
N PHE A 16 -4.82 -4.89 -3.12
CA PHE A 16 -4.48 -4.18 -4.34
C PHE A 16 -5.74 -3.65 -5.06
N GLY A 17 -6.77 -4.48 -5.19
CA GLY A 17 -8.06 -4.06 -5.75
C GLY A 17 -8.70 -2.92 -4.96
N ALA A 18 -8.80 -3.05 -3.64
CA ALA A 18 -9.31 -1.97 -2.79
C ALA A 18 -8.48 -0.69 -2.91
N HIS A 19 -7.15 -0.82 -3.00
CA HIS A 19 -6.22 0.30 -3.15
C HIS A 19 -6.47 1.04 -4.48
N ILE A 20 -6.55 0.32 -5.59
CA ILE A 20 -6.78 0.90 -6.93
C ILE A 20 -8.17 1.52 -7.04
N PHE A 21 -9.23 0.83 -6.60
CA PHE A 21 -10.60 1.28 -6.85
C PHE A 21 -11.13 2.24 -5.78
N VAL A 22 -11.00 1.88 -4.50
CA VAL A 22 -11.55 2.67 -3.40
C VAL A 22 -10.58 3.79 -3.05
N GLY A 23 -9.32 3.44 -2.76
CA GLY A 23 -8.36 4.42 -2.28
C GLY A 23 -7.96 5.46 -3.33
N THR A 24 -7.87 5.09 -4.62
CA THR A 24 -7.67 6.11 -5.68
C THR A 24 -8.87 7.06 -5.76
N ARG A 25 -10.11 6.56 -5.66
CA ARG A 25 -11.32 7.42 -5.71
C ARG A 25 -11.37 8.38 -4.52
N GLU A 26 -11.07 7.89 -3.33
CA GLU A 26 -11.01 8.70 -2.11
C GLU A 26 -9.87 9.72 -2.18
N THR A 27 -8.69 9.34 -2.67
CA THR A 27 -7.56 10.30 -2.78
C THR A 27 -7.82 11.35 -3.87
N LEU A 28 -8.51 10.98 -4.95
CA LEU A 28 -8.94 11.91 -5.99
C LEU A 28 -10.02 12.90 -5.52
N SER A 29 -10.92 12.50 -4.61
CA SER A 29 -11.93 13.43 -4.07
C SER A 29 -11.32 14.51 -3.16
N LEU A 30 -10.12 14.24 -2.60
CA LEU A 30 -9.32 15.19 -1.83
C LEU A 30 -8.52 16.18 -2.69
N ARG A 31 -8.66 16.13 -4.03
CA ARG A 31 -7.93 17.03 -4.93
C ARG A 31 -8.23 18.50 -4.58
N PRO A 32 -7.21 19.34 -4.39
CA PRO A 32 -7.40 20.77 -4.18
C PRO A 32 -8.11 21.40 -5.40
N VAL A 33 -9.37 21.81 -5.24
CA VAL A 33 -10.12 22.48 -6.32
C VAL A 33 -9.66 23.93 -6.40
N ALA A 34 -9.12 24.34 -7.54
CA ALA A 34 -8.94 25.75 -7.84
C ALA A 34 -10.33 26.39 -7.93
N HIS A 35 -10.63 27.35 -7.06
CA HIS A 35 -11.73 28.27 -7.33
C HIS A 35 -11.44 28.90 -8.70
N PRO A 36 -12.36 28.80 -9.68
CA PRO A 36 -12.15 29.45 -10.96
C PRO A 36 -12.08 30.94 -10.68
N ALA A 37 -10.94 31.55 -11.03
CA ALA A 37 -10.82 32.99 -11.10
C ALA A 37 -11.72 33.46 -12.25
N ASN A 38 -13.00 33.68 -11.95
CA ASN A 38 -13.71 34.76 -12.60
C ASN A 38 -13.01 36.06 -12.17
N THR A 39 -12.63 36.85 -13.18
CA THR A 39 -12.09 38.22 -13.14
C THR A 39 -10.68 38.33 -13.73
N GLU A 40 -10.63 39.08 -14.83
CA GLU A 40 -9.53 39.46 -15.73
C GLU A 40 -8.35 40.22 -15.09
N ASN A 41 -8.08 40.05 -13.80
CA ASN A 41 -6.90 40.64 -13.18
C ASN A 41 -5.95 39.52 -12.76
N MET A 42 -4.67 39.64 -13.10
CA MET A 42 -3.57 38.80 -12.61
C MET A 42 -3.47 38.90 -11.07
N VAL A 43 -4.44 38.33 -10.36
CA VAL A 43 -4.36 38.09 -8.93
C VAL A 43 -3.52 36.84 -8.80
N ARG A 44 -2.30 37.02 -8.27
CA ARG A 44 -1.40 35.93 -7.89
C ARG A 44 -2.23 34.83 -7.24
N VAL A 45 -2.32 33.67 -7.89
CA VAL A 45 -2.81 32.44 -7.24
C VAL A 45 -2.03 32.33 -5.93
N PRO A 46 -2.69 32.26 -4.76
CA PRO A 46 -1.98 32.25 -3.49
C PRO A 46 -1.00 31.07 -3.50
N ALA A 47 0.28 31.33 -3.19
CA ALA A 47 1.38 30.34 -3.28
C ALA A 47 1.02 29.00 -2.60
N ASN A 48 0.19 29.07 -1.55
CA ASN A 48 -0.33 27.93 -0.80
C ASN A 48 -1.12 26.92 -1.67
N HIS A 49 -1.83 27.36 -2.72
CA HIS A 49 -2.62 26.46 -3.57
C HIS A 49 -1.73 25.63 -4.50
N THR A 50 -0.66 26.23 -5.03
CA THR A 50 0.33 25.53 -5.85
C THR A 50 1.11 24.52 -5.02
N GLU A 51 1.48 24.86 -3.79
CA GLU A 51 2.15 23.93 -2.87
C GLU A 51 1.25 22.77 -2.43
N LEU A 52 -0.01 23.05 -2.11
CA LEU A 52 -1.00 22.03 -1.76
C LEU A 52 -1.26 21.07 -2.93
N SER A 53 -1.38 21.58 -4.15
CA SER A 53 -1.48 20.75 -5.35
C SER A 53 -0.24 19.87 -5.53
N ARG A 54 0.97 20.40 -5.26
CA ARG A 54 2.21 19.62 -5.35
C ARG A 54 2.27 18.50 -4.32
N HIS A 55 1.92 18.79 -3.06
CA HIS A 55 1.88 17.77 -2.00
C HIS A 55 0.82 16.70 -2.29
N TRP A 56 -0.33 17.09 -2.84
CA TRP A 56 -1.36 16.15 -3.27
C TRP A 56 -0.87 15.25 -4.43
N THR A 57 -0.21 15.82 -5.44
CA THR A 57 0.38 15.03 -6.53
C THR A 57 1.45 14.06 -6.02
N GLN A 58 2.27 14.49 -5.05
CA GLN A 58 3.26 13.62 -4.42
C GLN A 58 2.59 12.47 -3.63
N ALA A 59 1.51 12.76 -2.89
CA ALA A 59 0.74 11.74 -2.19
C ALA A 59 0.12 10.72 -3.17
N MET A 60 -0.42 11.19 -4.30
CA MET A 60 -0.92 10.31 -5.38
C MET A 60 0.18 9.42 -5.97
N CYS A 61 1.38 9.96 -6.17
CA CYS A 61 2.52 9.19 -6.67
C CYS A 61 2.94 8.10 -5.66
N ALA A 62 3.05 8.44 -4.37
CA ALA A 62 3.32 7.47 -3.32
C ALA A 62 2.24 6.39 -3.23
N PHE A 63 0.97 6.78 -3.39
CA PHE A 63 -0.16 5.86 -3.41
C PHE A 63 -0.09 4.87 -4.59
N GLN A 64 0.33 5.34 -5.77
CA GLN A 64 0.57 4.48 -6.93
C GLN A 64 1.78 3.57 -6.74
N LEU A 65 2.85 4.05 -6.12
CA LEU A 65 4.03 3.24 -5.78
C LEU A 65 3.63 2.04 -4.92
N VAL A 66 2.84 2.27 -3.85
CA VAL A 66 2.33 1.18 -3.00
C VAL A 66 1.42 0.23 -3.78
N SER A 67 0.62 0.73 -4.72
CA SER A 67 -0.22 -0.12 -5.57
C SER A 67 0.61 -1.07 -6.44
N ILE A 68 1.68 -0.56 -7.06
CA ILE A 68 2.59 -1.39 -7.87
C ILE A 68 3.37 -2.38 -7.01
N ASP A 69 3.80 -1.97 -5.82
CA ASP A 69 4.45 -2.85 -4.85
C ASP A 69 3.55 -4.05 -4.48
N LEU A 70 2.30 -3.78 -4.11
CA LEU A 70 1.31 -4.82 -3.80
C LEU A 70 1.05 -5.75 -4.99
N LEU A 71 0.97 -5.22 -6.21
CA LEU A 71 0.78 -6.02 -7.42
C LEU A 71 1.96 -6.97 -7.65
N LEU A 72 3.20 -6.46 -7.56
CA LEU A 72 4.40 -7.26 -7.78
C LEU A 72 4.51 -8.37 -6.74
N ILE A 73 4.29 -8.06 -5.45
CA ILE A 73 4.34 -9.07 -4.39
C ILE A 73 3.24 -10.12 -4.58
N THR A 74 2.05 -9.72 -5.01
CA THR A 74 0.95 -10.64 -5.33
C THR A 74 1.34 -11.60 -6.44
N ILE A 75 1.91 -11.10 -7.54
CA ILE A 75 2.37 -11.91 -8.68
C ILE A 75 3.45 -12.90 -8.23
N VAL A 76 4.48 -12.43 -7.51
CA VAL A 76 5.56 -13.29 -7.01
C VAL A 76 5.02 -14.36 -6.06
N THR A 77 4.07 -14.00 -5.20
CA THR A 77 3.46 -14.95 -4.26
C THR A 77 2.65 -16.03 -4.99
N PHE A 78 1.91 -15.69 -6.04
CA PHE A 78 1.23 -16.69 -6.86
C PHE A 78 2.20 -17.55 -7.67
N LEU A 79 3.30 -16.97 -8.17
CA LEU A 79 4.37 -17.75 -8.80
C LEU A 79 4.94 -18.79 -7.82
N LEU A 80 5.22 -18.41 -6.57
CA LEU A 80 5.67 -19.34 -5.53
C LEU A 80 4.64 -20.43 -5.21
N ALA A 81 3.36 -20.08 -5.21
CA ALA A 81 2.27 -20.99 -4.85
C ALA A 81 1.96 -22.07 -5.90
N PHE A 82 2.03 -21.69 -7.19
CA PHE A 82 1.52 -22.48 -8.31
C PHE A 82 2.60 -22.99 -9.28
N THR A 83 3.81 -22.43 -9.26
CA THR A 83 4.86 -22.77 -10.23
C THR A 83 6.14 -23.22 -9.54
N ASP A 84 6.97 -24.00 -10.23
CA ASP A 84 8.33 -24.36 -9.80
C ASP A 84 9.42 -23.52 -10.50
N LEU A 85 9.04 -22.37 -11.09
CA LEU A 85 9.96 -21.49 -11.81
C LEU A 85 11.02 -20.83 -10.90
N LEU A 86 10.72 -20.73 -9.61
CA LEU A 86 11.59 -20.09 -8.62
C LEU A 86 12.31 -21.18 -7.81
N PRO A 87 13.63 -21.39 -7.99
CA PRO A 87 14.35 -22.47 -7.32
C PRO A 87 14.51 -22.24 -5.81
N ALA A 88 14.57 -20.97 -5.37
CA ALA A 88 14.78 -20.59 -3.97
C ALA A 88 13.47 -20.21 -3.25
N LYS A 89 12.42 -21.03 -3.37
CA LYS A 89 11.06 -20.69 -2.88
C LYS A 89 11.01 -20.27 -1.41
N ARG A 90 11.72 -21.00 -0.55
CA ARG A 90 11.78 -20.75 0.89
C ARG A 90 12.42 -19.40 1.20
N GLU A 91 13.58 -19.11 0.60
CA GLU A 91 14.30 -17.86 0.82
C GLU A 91 13.51 -16.66 0.30
N ILE A 92 12.88 -16.80 -0.87
CA ILE A 92 12.03 -15.74 -1.44
C ILE A 92 10.80 -15.52 -0.55
N GLY A 93 10.18 -16.59 -0.05
CA GLY A 93 9.03 -16.49 0.85
C GLY A 93 9.38 -15.81 2.19
N LEU A 94 10.53 -16.14 2.79
CA LEU A 94 11.03 -15.46 3.99
C LEU A 94 11.41 -14.01 3.73
N PHE A 95 12.00 -13.71 2.57
CA PHE A 95 12.30 -12.34 2.15
C PHE A 95 11.02 -11.50 2.04
N ILE A 96 9.99 -12.01 1.37
CA ILE A 96 8.69 -11.33 1.27
C ILE A 96 8.07 -11.15 2.66
N ALA A 97 8.16 -12.15 3.54
CA ALA A 97 7.68 -12.03 4.91
C ALA A 97 8.39 -10.91 5.68
N ALA A 98 9.72 -10.86 5.61
CA ALA A 98 10.52 -9.81 6.24
C ALA A 98 10.19 -8.42 5.65
N TYR A 99 10.02 -8.33 4.33
CA TYR A 99 9.64 -7.12 3.63
C TYR A 99 8.27 -6.59 4.08
N LEU A 100 7.24 -7.45 4.11
CA LEU A 100 5.90 -7.10 4.59
C LEU A 100 5.92 -6.72 6.08
N GLY A 101 6.70 -7.43 6.90
CA GLY A 101 6.89 -7.11 8.31
C GLY A 101 7.55 -5.74 8.53
N ALA A 102 8.57 -5.42 7.74
CA ALA A 102 9.23 -4.11 7.76
C ALA A 102 8.26 -2.99 7.36
N TRP A 103 7.46 -3.20 6.31
CA TRP A 103 6.40 -2.26 5.91
C TRP A 103 5.38 -2.03 7.03
N GLY A 104 4.88 -3.11 7.65
CA GLY A 104 3.97 -3.02 8.78
C GLY A 104 4.57 -2.22 9.95
N PHE A 105 5.84 -2.45 10.25
CA PHE A 105 6.56 -1.73 11.31
C PHE A 105 6.72 -0.24 10.99
N VAL A 106 7.22 0.10 9.79
CA VAL A 106 7.39 1.49 9.34
C VAL A 106 6.04 2.22 9.33
N TRP A 107 4.96 1.56 8.94
CA TRP A 107 3.61 2.12 8.97
C TRP A 107 3.18 2.49 10.40
N LEU A 108 3.42 1.62 11.38
CA LEU A 108 3.12 1.90 12.79
C LEU A 108 3.97 3.07 13.33
N VAL A 109 5.25 3.12 12.99
CA VAL A 109 6.13 4.25 13.34
C VAL A 109 5.62 5.56 12.74
N GLN A 110 5.15 5.53 11.49
CA GLN A 110 4.58 6.70 10.83
C GLN A 110 3.30 7.17 11.51
N LEU A 111 2.38 6.26 11.85
CA LEU A 111 1.16 6.59 12.61
C LEU A 111 1.49 7.19 13.99
N ALA A 112 2.55 6.71 14.64
CA ALA A 112 3.03 7.23 15.91
C ALA A 112 3.62 8.64 15.76
N ALA A 113 4.42 8.87 14.73
CA ALA A 113 5.02 10.17 14.43
C ALA A 113 3.97 11.25 14.14
N VAL A 114 2.90 10.90 13.41
CA VAL A 114 1.80 11.82 13.07
C VAL A 114 0.82 12.04 14.25
N LYS A 115 1.02 11.33 15.38
CA LYS A 115 0.18 11.44 16.60
C LYS A 115 -1.32 11.26 16.31
N VAL A 116 -1.62 10.33 15.41
CA VAL A 116 -2.99 10.02 15.01
C VAL A 116 -3.79 9.54 16.23
N GLU A 117 -5.09 9.89 16.30
CA GLU A 117 -5.95 9.46 17.40
C GLU A 117 -6.09 7.93 17.42
N ARG A 118 -6.10 7.30 18.62
CA ARG A 118 -6.16 5.83 18.78
C ARG A 118 -7.33 5.18 18.06
N ARG A 119 -8.44 5.89 17.87
CA ARG A 119 -9.60 5.39 17.12
C ARG A 119 -9.29 5.21 15.64
N THR A 120 -8.54 6.15 15.06
CA THR A 120 -8.12 6.14 13.66
C THR A 120 -7.06 5.07 13.40
N TYR A 121 -6.26 4.68 14.40
CA TYR A 121 -5.31 3.55 14.30
C TYR A 121 -5.98 2.23 13.94
N TYR A 122 -7.13 1.94 14.55
CA TYR A 122 -7.87 0.70 14.30
C TYR A 122 -8.72 0.79 13.04
N MET A 123 -9.21 1.98 12.69
CA MET A 123 -9.91 2.20 11.41
C MET A 123 -8.97 2.00 10.21
N LEU A 124 -7.70 2.38 10.35
CA LEU A 124 -6.67 2.17 9.33
C LEU A 124 -6.01 0.79 9.48
N GLY A 125 -6.81 -0.28 9.46
CA GLY A 125 -6.38 -1.67 9.69
C GLY A 125 -5.42 -2.28 8.66
N GLN A 126 -4.83 -1.46 7.79
CA GLN A 126 -3.88 -1.88 6.75
C GLN A 126 -2.61 -2.51 7.34
N TRP A 127 -2.15 -2.06 8.50
CA TRP A 127 -0.99 -2.64 9.19
C TRP A 127 -1.22 -4.10 9.61
N MET A 128 -2.45 -4.46 10.01
CA MET A 128 -2.79 -5.83 10.38
C MET A 128 -2.67 -6.77 9.19
N LEU A 129 -3.05 -6.29 7.99
CA LEU A 129 -2.94 -7.07 6.77
C LEU A 129 -1.47 -7.38 6.43
N PHE A 130 -0.56 -6.41 6.57
CA PHE A 130 0.86 -6.63 6.34
C PHE A 130 1.43 -7.71 7.27
N PHE A 131 1.13 -7.66 8.56
CA PHE A 131 1.59 -8.68 9.52
C PHE A 131 0.92 -10.04 9.29
N LEU A 132 -0.36 -10.07 8.93
CA LEU A 132 -1.07 -11.30 8.58
C LEU A 132 -0.45 -11.98 7.37
N CYS A 133 -0.23 -11.23 6.28
CA CYS A 133 0.43 -11.73 5.08
C CYS A 133 1.87 -12.16 5.38
N ALA A 134 2.62 -11.40 6.19
CA ALA A 134 3.97 -11.80 6.62
C ALA A 134 3.97 -13.14 7.35
N ALA A 135 3.05 -13.33 8.31
CA ALA A 135 2.92 -14.59 9.05
C ALA A 135 2.55 -15.77 8.12
N LEU A 136 1.65 -15.56 7.17
CA LEU A 136 1.29 -16.56 6.16
C LEU A 136 2.48 -16.91 5.25
N MET A 137 3.31 -15.93 4.90
CA MET A 137 4.52 -16.15 4.10
C MET A 137 5.60 -16.91 4.90
N VAL A 138 5.79 -16.63 6.19
CA VAL A 138 6.67 -17.44 7.06
C VAL A 138 6.16 -18.87 7.13
N TRP A 139 4.87 -19.07 7.40
CA TRP A 139 4.28 -20.40 7.49
C TRP A 139 4.44 -21.16 6.18
N GLY A 140 4.09 -20.55 5.04
CA GLY A 140 4.29 -21.17 3.73
C GLY A 140 5.74 -21.54 3.46
N SER A 141 6.69 -20.71 3.92
CA SER A 141 8.13 -20.97 3.75
C SER A 141 8.66 -22.11 4.62
N LEU A 142 8.09 -22.29 5.82
CA LEU A 142 8.43 -23.37 6.73
C LEU A 142 7.73 -24.70 6.37
N ALA A 143 6.67 -24.64 5.56
CA ALA A 143 5.91 -25.79 5.09
C ALA A 143 6.34 -26.32 3.70
N LEU A 144 7.33 -25.65 3.07
CA LEU A 144 8.02 -26.10 1.84
C LEU A 144 9.03 -27.20 2.17
#